data_AF-A0A2A5IY31-F1
#
_entry.id   AF-A0A2A5IY31-F1
#
_cell.length_a   1.000
_cell.length_b   1.000
_cell.length_c   1.000
_cell.angle_alpha   90.00
_cell.angle_beta   90.00
_cell.angle_gamma   90.00
#
_symmetry.space_group_name_H-M   'P 1'
#
loop_
_entity.id
_entity.type
_entity.pdbx_description
1 polymer ?
#
loop_
_entity_poly.entity_id
_entity_poly.type
_entity_poly.pdbx_seq_one_letter_code
_entity_poly.pdbx_strand_id
1 'polypeptide(L)'
;MTDDPPLQAAVQAVLGSILCSVTLPAGAGKTELIAASVAAIAKNGGTSLVLTHTHAGVDALRKRMKKFGIGHEQVVVRTIDSWSYNLIAHFPQLAKLAVPDVPDWSKAGDYHRAAACAARSKAVRRMLKISYSGRTPFGEPLGIRESMRVNAAGSVLI
;
A
#
# COMPACT_ATOMS: atom_id res chain seq x y z
N MET A 1 -23.77 -8.82 21.04
CA MET A 1 -23.67 -8.07 19.78
C MET A 1 -22.33 -7.39 19.81
N THR A 2 -21.38 -7.80 18.96
CA THR A 2 -20.09 -7.14 18.84
C THR A 2 -20.33 -5.79 18.17
N ASP A 3 -20.32 -4.72 18.96
CA ASP A 3 -20.30 -3.36 18.44
C ASP A 3 -18.94 -3.16 17.76
N ASP A 4 -18.89 -3.43 16.45
CA ASP A 4 -17.76 -3.02 15.63
C ASP A 4 -17.60 -1.50 15.80
N PRO A 5 -16.39 -1.01 16.09
CA PRO A 5 -16.18 0.42 16.29
C PRO A 5 -16.63 1.19 15.04
N PRO A 6 -17.23 2.39 15.20
CA PRO A 6 -17.66 3.21 14.07
C PRO A 6 -16.52 3.35 13.07
N LEU A 7 -16.80 3.22 11.76
CA LEU A 7 -15.79 3.24 10.70
C LEU A 7 -14.76 4.37 10.87
N GLN A 8 -15.21 5.55 11.31
CA GLN A 8 -14.32 6.69 11.58
C GLN A 8 -13.31 6.42 12.72
N ALA A 9 -13.72 5.79 13.81
CA ALA A 9 -12.81 5.44 14.91
C ALA A 9 -11.75 4.42 14.44
N ALA A 10 -12.16 3.44 13.64
CA ALA A 10 -11.23 2.48 13.03
C ALA A 10 -10.25 3.16 12.06
N VAL A 11 -10.72 4.11 11.25
CA VAL A 11 -9.87 4.92 10.37
C VAL A 11 -8.86 5.73 11.18
N GLN A 12 -9.30 6.41 12.25
CA GLN A 12 -8.39 7.18 13.11
C GLN A 12 -7.35 6.29 13.79
N ALA A 13 -7.72 5.08 14.22
CA ALA A 13 -6.77 4.12 14.77
C ALA A 13 -5.71 3.67 13.74
N VAL A 14 -6.13 3.46 12.49
CA VAL A 14 -5.21 3.14 11.38
C VAL A 14 -4.28 4.31 11.08
N LEU A 15 -4.81 5.53 10.97
CA LEU A 15 -4.02 6.72 10.63
C LEU A 15 -3.12 7.21 11.77
N GLY A 16 -3.51 6.96 13.02
CA GLY A 16 -2.71 7.27 14.21
C GLY A 16 -1.57 6.28 14.44
N SER A 17 -1.56 5.15 13.72
CA SER A 17 -0.54 4.13 13.84
C SER A 17 0.47 4.25 12.70
N ILE A 18 1.76 4.23 13.03
CA ILE A 18 2.85 4.26 12.04
C ILE A 18 2.96 2.91 11.31
N LEU A 19 2.67 1.82 12.03
CA LEU A 19 2.61 0.46 11.52
C LEU A 19 1.48 -0.26 12.26
N CYS A 20 0.48 -0.74 11.52
CA CYS A 20 -0.63 -1.50 12.08
C CYS A 20 -0.95 -2.72 11.22
N SER A 21 -1.44 -3.78 11.87
CA SER A 21 -2.07 -4.92 11.20
C SER A 21 -3.53 -4.97 11.62
N VAL A 22 -4.43 -4.95 10.65
CA VAL A 22 -5.88 -5.04 10.90
C VAL A 22 -6.36 -6.42 10.49
N THR A 23 -6.84 -7.19 11.46
CA THR A 23 -7.47 -8.49 11.24
C THR A 23 -8.97 -8.33 11.31
N LEU A 24 -9.64 -8.53 10.19
CA LEU A 24 -11.10 -8.50 10.07
C LEU A 24 -11.57 -9.81 9.44
N PRO A 25 -12.74 -10.34 9.83
CA PRO A 25 -13.33 -11.49 9.16
C PRO A 25 -13.63 -11.24 7.68
N ALA A 26 -13.89 -12.30 6.92
CA ALA A 26 -14.41 -12.15 5.56
C ALA A 26 -15.74 -11.38 5.60
N GLY A 27 -15.95 -10.44 4.68
CA GLY A 27 -17.17 -9.62 4.65
C GLY A 27 -17.24 -8.47 5.66
N ALA A 28 -16.36 -8.41 6.66
CA ALA A 28 -16.36 -7.37 7.71
C ALA A 28 -15.74 -6.02 7.28
N GLY A 29 -15.86 -5.65 6.00
CA GLY A 29 -15.52 -4.30 5.56
C GLY A 29 -14.03 -3.95 5.43
N LYS A 30 -13.10 -4.93 5.29
CA LYS A 30 -11.66 -4.64 5.06
C LYS A 30 -11.42 -3.61 3.93
N THR A 31 -12.07 -3.83 2.80
CA THR A 31 -11.99 -2.93 1.64
C THR A 31 -12.58 -1.56 1.95
N GLU A 32 -13.64 -1.50 2.75
CA GLU A 32 -14.29 -0.25 3.17
C GLU A 32 -13.37 0.56 4.08
N LEU A 33 -12.75 -0.08 5.07
CA LEU A 33 -11.79 0.53 5.98
C LEU A 33 -10.57 1.07 5.23
N ILE A 34 -9.97 0.27 4.34
CA ILE A 34 -8.83 0.70 3.52
C ILE A 34 -9.22 1.93 2.67
N ALA A 35 -10.39 1.90 2.01
CA ALA A 35 -10.83 3.01 1.19
C ALA A 35 -11.14 4.28 1.99
N ALA A 36 -11.75 4.14 3.16
CA ALA A 36 -12.04 5.26 4.05
C ALA A 36 -10.74 5.90 4.59
N SER A 37 -9.74 5.09 4.95
CA SER A 37 -8.43 5.59 5.37
C SER A 37 -7.70 6.33 4.24
N VAL A 38 -7.70 5.78 3.03
CA VAL A 38 -7.10 6.47 1.87
C VAL A 38 -7.87 7.75 1.55
N ALA A 39 -9.20 7.76 1.66
CA ALA A 39 -9.99 8.97 1.43
C ALA A 39 -9.67 10.07 2.45
N ALA A 40 -9.43 9.72 3.71
CA ALA A 40 -8.99 10.66 4.72
C ALA A 40 -7.59 11.24 4.39
N ILE A 41 -6.65 10.42 3.92
CA ILE A 41 -5.32 10.89 3.47
C ILE A 41 -5.45 11.81 2.25
N ALA A 42 -6.25 11.41 1.27
CA ALA A 42 -6.48 12.16 0.03
C ALA A 42 -7.10 13.54 0.29
N LYS A 43 -8.02 13.64 1.26
CA LYS A 43 -8.61 14.93 1.68
C LYS A 43 -7.57 15.92 2.20
N ASN A 44 -6.47 15.43 2.77
CA ASN A 44 -5.36 16.27 3.27
C ASN A 44 -4.28 16.51 2.19
N GLY A 45 -4.57 16.20 0.91
CA GLY A 45 -3.64 16.33 -0.19
C GLY A 45 -2.56 15.25 -0.22
N GLY A 46 -2.73 14.16 0.54
CA GLY A 46 -1.80 13.03 0.55
C GLY A 46 -2.05 12.04 -0.58
N THR A 47 -1.06 11.17 -0.79
CA THR A 47 -1.07 10.10 -1.79
C THR A 47 -0.76 8.76 -1.12
N SER A 48 -1.36 7.67 -1.58
CA SER A 48 -1.23 6.34 -0.94
C SER A 48 -0.93 5.22 -1.92
N LEU A 49 -0.17 4.23 -1.48
CA LEU A 49 0.07 2.99 -2.20
C LEU A 49 -0.64 1.83 -1.48
N VAL A 50 -1.57 1.17 -2.18
CA VAL A 50 -2.30 0.02 -1.67
C VAL A 50 -1.90 -1.24 -2.44
N LEU A 51 -1.28 -2.18 -1.73
CA LEU A 51 -0.86 -3.46 -2.29
C LEU A 51 -1.77 -4.59 -1.83
N THR A 52 -2.10 -5.51 -2.76
CA THR A 52 -2.86 -6.74 -2.48
C THR A 52 -2.22 -7.93 -3.20
N HIS A 53 -2.70 -9.15 -2.96
CA HIS A 53 -2.19 -10.35 -3.64
C HIS A 53 -2.95 -10.72 -4.91
N THR A 54 -4.17 -10.23 -5.10
CA THR A 54 -5.01 -10.70 -6.21
C THR A 54 -5.48 -9.56 -7.09
N HIS A 55 -5.64 -9.83 -8.38
CA HIS A 55 -6.22 -8.87 -9.32
C HIS A 55 -7.67 -8.53 -8.96
N ALA A 56 -8.46 -9.51 -8.49
CA ALA A 56 -9.80 -9.26 -7.98
C ALA A 56 -9.81 -8.28 -6.79
N GLY A 57 -8.80 -8.35 -5.91
CA GLY A 57 -8.59 -7.38 -4.84
C GLY A 57 -8.32 -5.97 -5.36
N VAL A 58 -7.49 -5.84 -6.41
CA VAL A 58 -7.21 -4.56 -7.08
C VAL A 58 -8.50 -3.96 -7.62
N ASP A 59 -9.31 -4.74 -8.34
CA ASP A 59 -10.56 -4.26 -8.94
C ASP A 59 -11.58 -3.86 -7.87
N ALA A 60 -11.72 -4.67 -6.81
CA ALA A 60 -12.60 -4.37 -5.69
C ALA A 60 -12.18 -3.07 -4.98
N LEU A 61 -10.88 -2.89 -4.74
CA LEU A 61 -10.34 -1.67 -4.13
C LEU A 61 -10.55 -0.46 -5.04
N ARG A 62 -10.20 -0.52 -6.32
CA ARG A 62 -10.39 0.58 -7.28
C ARG A 62 -11.86 1.00 -7.38
N LYS A 63 -12.77 0.04 -7.48
CA LYS A 63 -14.22 0.31 -7.49
C LYS A 63 -14.65 0.99 -6.19
N ARG A 64 -14.07 0.60 -5.05
CA ARG A 64 -14.35 1.23 -3.77
C ARG A 64 -13.77 2.64 -3.67
N MET A 65 -12.53 2.86 -4.09
CA MET A 65 -11.89 4.18 -4.10
C MET A 65 -12.71 5.19 -4.90
N LYS A 66 -13.24 4.77 -6.06
CA LYS A 66 -14.13 5.58 -6.89
C LYS A 66 -15.42 5.98 -6.15
N LYS A 67 -16.01 5.08 -5.35
CA LYS A 67 -17.20 5.40 -4.53
C LYS A 67 -16.90 6.43 -3.43
N PHE A 68 -15.68 6.43 -2.91
CA PHE A 68 -15.21 7.41 -1.93
C PHE A 68 -14.76 8.74 -2.54
N GLY A 69 -14.81 8.88 -3.88
CA GLY A 69 -14.42 10.10 -4.58
C GLY A 69 -12.91 10.36 -4.59
N ILE A 70 -12.09 9.32 -4.42
CA ILE A 70 -10.62 9.46 -4.42
C ILE A 70 -10.14 9.63 -5.86
N GLY A 71 -9.33 10.67 -6.12
CA GLY A 71 -8.72 10.93 -7.41
C GLY A 71 -7.72 9.83 -7.83
N HIS A 72 -7.58 9.58 -9.13
CA HIS A 72 -6.70 8.52 -9.62
C HIS A 72 -5.21 8.84 -9.37
N GLU A 73 -4.87 10.12 -9.27
CA GLU A 73 -3.55 10.63 -8.88
C GLU A 73 -3.24 10.49 -7.39
N GLN A 74 -4.27 10.29 -6.56
CA GLN A 74 -4.14 10.23 -5.09
C GLN A 74 -3.91 8.81 -4.57
N VAL A 75 -4.14 7.79 -5.40
CA VAL A 75 -3.99 6.40 -4.98
C VAL A 75 -3.44 5.51 -6.09
N VAL A 76 -2.43 4.72 -5.75
CA VAL A 76 -1.94 3.64 -6.59
C VAL A 76 -2.38 2.31 -5.98
N VAL A 77 -3.17 1.53 -6.73
CA VAL A 77 -3.60 0.19 -6.33
C VAL A 77 -2.99 -0.85 -7.26
N ARG A 78 -2.22 -1.79 -6.71
CA ARG A 78 -1.52 -2.84 -7.47
C ARG A 78 -1.46 -4.16 -6.71
N THR A 79 -1.18 -5.24 -7.43
CA THR A 79 -0.72 -6.47 -6.78
C THR A 79 0.72 -6.29 -6.29
N ILE A 80 1.10 -6.99 -5.20
CA ILE A 80 2.48 -7.00 -4.71
C ILE A 80 3.46 -7.51 -5.78
N ASP A 81 3.03 -8.48 -6.59
CA ASP A 81 3.83 -9.03 -7.70
C ASP A 81 4.14 -7.95 -8.74
N SER A 82 3.09 -7.29 -9.25
CA SER A 82 3.24 -6.27 -10.30
C SER A 82 3.96 -5.02 -9.79
N TRP A 83 3.77 -4.65 -8.52
CA TRP A 83 4.52 -3.56 -7.90
C TRP A 83 6.00 -3.91 -7.73
N SER A 84 6.31 -5.10 -7.23
CA SER A 84 7.68 -5.57 -7.02
C SER A 84 8.44 -5.64 -8.34
N TYR A 85 7.85 -6.28 -9.36
CA TYR A 85 8.41 -6.35 -10.70
C TYR A 85 8.68 -4.96 -11.31
N ASN A 86 7.71 -4.05 -11.19
CA ASN A 86 7.88 -2.71 -11.72
C ASN A 86 8.96 -1.92 -10.99
N LEU A 87 9.07 -2.06 -9.66
CA LEU A 87 10.11 -1.39 -8.88
C LEU A 87 11.51 -1.85 -9.32
N ILE A 88 11.73 -3.16 -9.43
CA ILE A 88 13.05 -3.68 -9.81
C ILE A 88 13.42 -3.36 -11.27
N ALA A 89 12.44 -3.26 -12.16
CA ALA A 89 12.66 -2.85 -13.55
C ALA A 89 13.17 -1.41 -13.66
N HIS A 90 12.72 -0.49 -12.78
CA HIS A 90 13.21 0.89 -12.73
C HIS A 90 14.55 1.04 -11.99
N PHE A 91 14.88 0.09 -11.10
CA PHE A 91 16.08 0.14 -10.27
C PHE A 91 16.91 -1.16 -10.33
N PRO A 92 17.30 -1.64 -11.53
CA PRO A 92 17.94 -2.94 -11.69
C PRO A 92 19.28 -3.05 -10.94
N GLN A 93 20.06 -1.95 -10.91
CA GLN A 93 21.33 -1.89 -10.18
C GLN A 93 21.15 -2.06 -8.65
N LEU A 94 20.05 -1.54 -8.10
CA LEU A 94 19.73 -1.65 -6.67
C LEU A 94 19.07 -2.99 -6.33
N ALA A 95 18.30 -3.54 -7.29
CA ALA A 95 17.66 -4.84 -7.17
C ALA A 95 18.66 -6.01 -7.24
N LYS A 96 19.83 -5.80 -7.86
CA LYS A 96 20.86 -6.84 -8.13
C LYS A 96 20.28 -8.07 -8.83
N LEU A 97 19.23 -7.86 -9.62
CA LEU A 97 18.53 -8.88 -10.38
C LEU A 97 18.38 -8.38 -11.81
N ALA A 98 18.78 -9.21 -12.77
CA ALA A 98 18.47 -8.96 -14.17
C ALA A 98 16.97 -9.22 -14.37
N VAL A 99 16.22 -8.14 -14.61
CA VAL A 99 14.78 -8.21 -14.79
C VAL A 99 14.51 -8.45 -16.28
N PRO A 100 13.84 -9.55 -16.65
CA PRO A 100 13.45 -9.77 -18.05
C PRO A 100 12.39 -8.75 -18.47
N ASP A 101 12.26 -8.46 -19.77
CA ASP A 101 11.22 -7.56 -20.28
C ASP A 101 9.80 -8.12 -20.08
N VAL A 102 9.68 -9.45 -20.12
CA VAL A 102 8.44 -10.19 -19.86
C VAL A 102 8.57 -10.89 -18.50
N PRO A 103 7.65 -10.64 -17.55
CA PRO A 103 7.73 -11.23 -16.22
C PRO A 103 7.44 -12.74 -16.26
N ASP A 104 8.31 -13.51 -15.61
CA ASP A 104 8.09 -14.91 -15.28
C ASP A 104 7.51 -15.00 -13.86
N TRP A 105 6.19 -15.11 -13.75
CA TRP A 105 5.49 -15.11 -12.47
C TRP A 105 5.81 -16.34 -11.61
N SER A 106 6.40 -17.41 -12.16
CA SER A 106 6.91 -18.53 -11.36
C SER A 106 8.05 -18.07 -10.42
N LYS A 107 8.71 -16.95 -10.75
CA LYS A 107 9.79 -16.32 -9.98
C LYS A 107 9.31 -15.12 -9.15
N ALA A 108 8.01 -14.97 -8.89
CA ALA A 108 7.48 -13.85 -8.12
C ALA A 108 8.20 -13.65 -6.77
N GLY A 109 8.59 -14.74 -6.10
CA GLY A 109 9.37 -14.67 -4.86
C GLY A 109 10.76 -14.03 -5.02
N ASP A 110 11.44 -14.21 -6.15
CA ASP A 110 12.69 -13.51 -6.46
C ASP A 110 12.45 -12.02 -6.67
N TYR A 111 11.37 -11.66 -7.39
CA TYR A 111 10.99 -10.28 -7.60
C TYR A 111 10.68 -9.57 -6.27
N HIS A 112 9.99 -10.23 -5.35
CA HIS A 112 9.72 -9.68 -4.01
C HIS A 112 11.00 -9.45 -3.23
N ARG A 113 11.93 -10.41 -3.22
CA ARG A 113 13.22 -10.28 -2.52
C ARG A 113 14.07 -9.14 -3.09
N ALA A 114 14.14 -9.06 -4.42
CA ALA A 114 14.88 -8.01 -5.11
C ALA A 114 14.25 -6.63 -4.89
N ALA A 115 12.92 -6.53 -4.93
CA ALA A 115 12.18 -5.30 -4.63
C ALA A 115 12.41 -4.86 -3.18
N ALA A 116 12.36 -5.77 -2.21
CA ALA A 116 12.67 -5.48 -0.82
C ALA A 116 14.12 -4.99 -0.64
N CYS A 117 15.07 -5.55 -1.40
CA CYS A 117 16.45 -5.06 -1.42
C CYS A 117 16.55 -3.63 -1.96
N ALA A 118 15.96 -3.37 -3.13
CA ALA A 118 15.94 -2.04 -3.75
C ALA A 118 15.25 -1.01 -2.84
N ALA A 119 14.12 -1.37 -2.24
CA ALA A 119 13.34 -0.54 -1.33
C ALA A 119 14.08 -0.18 -0.03
N ARG A 120 15.13 -0.93 0.36
CA ARG A 120 15.99 -0.56 1.49
C ARG A 120 17.02 0.50 1.13
N SER A 121 17.27 0.79 -0.14
CA SER A 121 18.19 1.87 -0.52
C SER A 121 17.68 3.25 -0.08
N LYS A 122 18.58 4.18 0.23
CA LYS A 122 18.22 5.55 0.62
C LYS A 122 17.45 6.27 -0.50
N ALA A 123 17.85 6.02 -1.75
CA ALA A 123 17.23 6.63 -2.94
C ALA A 123 15.77 6.19 -3.10
N VAL A 124 15.50 4.88 -3.10
CA VAL A 124 14.13 4.36 -3.27
C VAL A 124 13.26 4.71 -2.07
N ARG A 125 13.78 4.65 -0.84
CA ARG A 125 13.02 5.12 0.35
C ARG A 125 12.60 6.58 0.23
N ARG A 126 13.51 7.45 -0.22
CA ARG A 126 13.23 8.86 -0.42
C ARG A 126 12.19 9.06 -1.52
N MET A 127 12.33 8.36 -2.64
CA MET A 127 11.36 8.39 -3.73
C MET A 127 9.98 7.97 -3.24
N LEU A 128 9.85 6.80 -2.60
CA LEU A 128 8.56 6.31 -2.08
C LEU A 128 7.92 7.30 -1.10
N LYS A 129 8.70 7.93 -0.22
CA LYS A 129 8.21 8.94 0.73
C LYS A 129 7.70 10.21 0.06
N ILE A 130 8.28 10.59 -1.09
CA ILE A 130 7.84 11.76 -1.86
C ILE A 130 6.62 11.39 -2.72
N SER A 131 6.63 10.21 -3.33
CA SER A 131 5.54 9.72 -4.18
C SER A 131 4.28 9.38 -3.39
N TYR A 132 4.44 8.84 -2.18
CA TYR A 132 3.36 8.45 -1.28
C TYR A 132 3.54 9.18 0.03
N SER A 133 2.92 10.36 0.12
CA SER A 133 2.98 11.19 1.31
C SER A 133 1.65 11.10 2.04
N GLY A 134 1.59 10.20 3.03
CA GLY A 134 0.53 10.26 4.03
C GLY A 134 0.69 11.55 4.82
N ARG A 135 -0.35 12.38 4.86
CA ARG A 135 -0.47 13.46 5.85
C ARG A 135 -1.55 13.09 6.85
N THR A 136 -1.26 13.27 8.13
CA THR A 136 -2.29 13.14 9.17
C THR A 136 -3.40 14.18 8.94
N PRO A 137 -4.58 14.02 9.55
CA PRO A 137 -5.65 15.03 9.55
C PRO A 137 -5.20 16.42 10.00
N PHE A 138 -4.05 16.52 10.67
CA PHE A 138 -3.45 17.75 11.19
C PHE A 138 -2.32 18.29 10.30
N GLY A 139 -2.10 17.73 9.11
CA GLY A 139 -1.13 18.23 8.13
C GLY A 139 0.32 17.75 8.32
N GLU A 140 0.59 16.98 9.37
CA GLU A 140 1.91 16.43 9.66
C GLU A 140 2.23 15.22 8.76
N PRO A 141 3.50 15.03 8.33
CA PRO A 141 3.88 13.85 7.55
C PRO A 141 3.76 12.58 8.39
N LEU A 142 3.08 11.56 7.86
CA LEU A 142 3.02 10.22 8.44
C LEU A 142 4.46 9.70 8.54
N GLY A 143 4.92 9.43 9.76
CA GLY A 143 6.33 9.17 10.05
C GLY A 143 6.82 7.83 9.48
N ILE A 144 7.24 7.77 8.22
CA ILE A 144 7.81 6.54 7.63
C ILE A 144 9.20 6.28 8.24
N ARG A 145 9.27 5.47 9.32
CA ARG A 145 10.52 4.88 9.81
C ARG A 145 10.39 3.36 9.85
N GLU A 146 11.40 2.73 9.23
CA GLU A 146 11.83 1.34 9.31
C GLU A 146 10.74 0.24 9.30
N SER A 147 10.74 -0.49 8.18
CA SER A 147 10.25 -1.88 8.03
C SER A 147 8.90 -2.03 7.32
N MET A 148 8.99 -2.08 5.99
CA MET A 148 8.03 -2.80 5.15
C MET A 148 7.97 -4.26 5.62
N ARG A 149 6.86 -4.71 6.22
CA ARG A 149 6.60 -6.13 6.48
C ARG A 149 5.21 -6.52 5.98
N VAL A 150 5.21 -7.58 5.17
CA VAL A 150 4.03 -8.26 4.64
C VAL A 150 3.49 -9.14 5.77
N ASN A 151 2.22 -8.97 6.16
CA ASN A 151 1.56 -9.91 7.08
C ASN A 151 1.01 -11.12 6.30
N ALA A 152 0.62 -12.19 6.99
CA ALA A 152 0.13 -13.44 6.40
C ALA A 152 -1.16 -13.29 5.55
N ALA A 153 -1.84 -12.13 5.61
CA ALA A 153 -2.97 -11.77 4.76
C ALA A 153 -2.59 -10.85 3.58
N GLY A 154 -1.32 -10.45 3.51
CA GLY A 154 -0.70 -10.01 2.29
C GLY A 154 -0.98 -8.57 1.83
N SER A 155 -1.62 -7.76 2.68
CA SER A 155 -1.86 -6.35 2.33
C SER A 155 -0.84 -5.47 3.02
N VAL A 156 -0.05 -4.74 2.22
CA VAL A 156 0.83 -3.67 2.70
C VAL A 156 0.19 -2.34 2.31
N LEU A 157 -0.13 -1.52 3.30
CA LEU A 157 -0.45 -0.12 3.11
C LEU A 157 0.87 0.65 3.27
N ILE A 158 1.29 1.40 2.24
CA ILE A 158 2.36 2.40 2.34
C ILE A 158 1.75 3.77 2.12
#